data_AF-A0A3V2NXN8-F1
#
_entry.id   AF-A0A3V2NXN8-F1
#
_cell.length_a   1.000
_cell.length_b   1.000
_cell.length_c   1.000
_cell.angle_alpha   90.00
_cell.angle_beta   90.00
_cell.angle_gamma   90.00
#
_symmetry.space_group_name_H-M   'P 1'
#
loop_
_entity.id
_entity.type
_entity.pdbx_description
1 polymer ?
#
loop_
_entity_poly.entity_id
_entity_poly.type
_entity_poly.pdbx_seq_one_letter_code
_entity_poly.pdbx_strand_id
1 'polypeptide(L)' 'MQKIDLGNNESLVCGVFPNQDGTFTAMTYTKSKTFKTEAGANRWLKKNSGE' A
#
# COMPACT_ATOMS: atom_id res chain seq x y z
N MET A 1 -4.44 -2.38 -6.47
CA MET A 1 -4.40 -1.04 -5.85
C MET A 1 -5.85 -0.58 -5.74
N GLN A 2 -6.30 -0.22 -4.54
CA GLN A 2 -7.63 0.37 -4.35
C GLN A 2 -7.49 1.87 -4.14
N LYS A 3 -8.43 2.65 -4.66
CA LYS A 3 -8.44 4.11 -4.58
C LYS A 3 -9.84 4.56 -4.18
N ILE A 4 -9.94 5.35 -3.11
CA ILE A 4 -11.17 5.97 -2.64
C ILE A 4 -11.07 7.46 -2.96
N ASP A 5 -12.07 8.00 -3.65
CA ASP A 5 -12.20 9.44 -3.86
C ASP A 5 -12.89 10.09 -2.66
N LEU A 6 -12.37 11.22 -2.17
CA LEU A 6 -12.86 11.89 -0.97
C LEU A 6 -13.83 13.05 -1.29
N GLY A 7 -14.12 13.33 -2.56
CA GLY A 7 -15.07 14.38 -2.96
C GLY A 7 -14.58 15.81 -2.76
N ASN A 8 -13.32 16.00 -2.37
CA ASN A 8 -12.66 17.29 -2.15
C ASN A 8 -11.38 17.45 -3.00
N ASN A 9 -11.33 16.74 -4.14
CA ASN A 9 -10.16 16.62 -5.01
C ASN A 9 -8.97 15.88 -4.37
N GLU A 10 -9.17 15.19 -3.25
CA GLU A 10 -8.21 14.27 -2.67
C GLU A 10 -8.64 12.81 -2.87
N SER A 11 -7.69 11.89 -2.89
CA SER A 11 -7.97 10.47 -2.95
C SER A 11 -7.07 9.67 -2.02
N LEU A 12 -7.64 8.68 -1.35
CA LEU A 12 -6.91 7.75 -0.50
C LEU A 12 -6.56 6.49 -1.31
N VAL A 13 -5.32 6.01 -1.20
CA VAL A 13 -4.84 4.85 -1.97
C VAL A 13 -4.32 3.75 -1.06
N CYS A 14 -4.65 2.49 -1.38
CA CYS A 14 -4.07 1.31 -0.76
C CYS A 14 -3.44 0.38 -1.83
N GLY A 15 -2.30 -0.21 -1.50
CA GLY A 15 -1.54 -1.01 -2.46
C GLY A 15 -0.09 -1.24 -2.07
N VAL A 16 0.60 -1.99 -2.92
CA VAL A 16 2.06 -2.11 -2.90
C VAL A 16 2.62 -1.20 -3.97
N PHE A 17 3.62 -0.40 -3.61
CA PHE A 17 4.27 0.58 -4.47
C PHE A 17 5.76 0.27 -4.55
N PRO A 18 6.34 0.16 -5.76
CA PRO A 18 7.79 0.04 -5.91
C PRO A 18 8.46 1.39 -5.63
N ASN A 19 9.57 1.35 -4.90
CA ASN A 19 10.42 2.51 -4.63
C ASN A 19 11.62 2.52 -5.58
N GLN A 20 12.25 3.68 -5.77
CA GLN A 20 13.42 3.83 -6.68
C GLN A 20 14.66 3.04 -6.22
N ASP A 21 14.76 2.72 -4.93
CA ASP A 21 15.86 1.97 -4.31
C ASP A 21 15.69 0.44 -4.42
N GLY A 22 14.67 -0.03 -5.15
CA GLY A 22 14.39 -1.47 -5.33
C GLY A 22 13.60 -2.10 -4.17
N THR A 23 13.15 -1.31 -3.20
CA THR A 23 12.25 -1.76 -2.14
C THR A 23 10.77 -1.55 -2.51
N PHE A 24 9.86 -2.09 -1.70
CA PHE A 24 8.42 -2.07 -1.93
C PHE A 24 7.70 -1.55 -0.69
N THR A 25 6.93 -0.48 -0.84
CA THR A 25 6.09 0.08 0.24
C THR A 25 4.69 -0.50 0.13
N ALA A 26 4.27 -1.28 1.12
CA ALA A 26 2.86 -1.63 1.28
C ALA A 26 2.17 -0.55 2.10
N MET A 27 1.01 -0.09 1.64
CA MET A 27 0.23 0.97 2.28
C MET A 27 -1.24 0.57 2.35
N THR A 28 -1.79 0.60 3.57
CA THR A 28 -3.23 0.61 3.85
C THR A 28 -3.69 2.04 4.09
N TYR A 29 -4.98 2.24 4.38
CA TYR A 29 -5.54 3.56 4.69
C TYR A 29 -4.97 4.22 5.96
N THR A 30 -4.40 3.43 6.87
CA THR A 30 -3.94 3.91 8.18
C THR A 30 -2.53 3.46 8.55
N LYS A 31 -1.92 2.55 7.79
CA LYS A 31 -0.59 1.99 8.08
C LYS A 31 0.22 1.86 6.81
N SER A 32 1.54 1.99 6.92
CA SER A 32 2.46 1.67 5.84
C SER A 32 3.68 0.92 6.36
N LYS A 33 4.33 0.14 5.49
CA LYS A 33 5.58 -0.56 5.79
C LYS A 33 6.37 -0.85 4.52
N THR A 34 7.69 -0.70 4.60
CA THR A 34 8.63 -0.99 3.51
C THR A 34 9.21 -2.39 3.61
N PHE A 35 9.39 -3.05 2.46
CA PHE A 35 9.87 -4.41 2.31
C PHE A 35 10.94 -4.50 1.24
N LYS A 36 11.86 -5.45 1.38
CA LYS A 36 12.85 -5.76 0.33
C LYS A 36 12.24 -6.52 -0.85
N THR A 37 11.08 -7.14 -0.68
CA THR A 37 10.45 -7.97 -1.71
C THR A 37 8.97 -7.63 -1.86
N GLU A 38 8.50 -7.64 -3.11
CA GLU A 38 7.11 -7.38 -3.46
C GLU A 38 6.17 -8.41 -2.81
N ALA A 39 6.60 -9.66 -2.75
CA ALA A 39 5.84 -10.74 -2.12
C ALA A 39 5.63 -10.51 -0.61
N GLY A 40 6.65 -9.97 0.08
CA GLY A 40 6.56 -9.59 1.49
C GLY A 40 5.57 -8.44 1.71
N ALA A 41 5.66 -7.42 0.86
CA ALA A 41 4.74 -6.29 0.86
C ALA A 41 3.29 -6.73 0.62
N ASN A 42 3.05 -7.59 -0.37
CA ASN A 42 1.72 -8.12 -0.68
C ASN A 42 1.13 -8.96 0.46
N ARG A 43 1.94 -9.82 1.09
CA ARG A 43 1.49 -10.62 2.26
C ARG A 43 1.14 -9.73 3.44
N TRP A 44 1.95 -8.70 3.70
CA TRP A 44 1.66 -7.75 4.77
C TRP A 44 0.41 -6.94 4.47
N LEU A 45 0.24 -6.46 3.23
CA LEU A 45 -0.93 -5.70 2.81
C LEU A 45 -2.21 -6.50 3.05
N LYS A 46 -2.29 -7.75 2.57
CA LYS A 46 -3.44 -8.63 2.79
C LYS A 46 -3.79 -8.78 4.27
N LYS A 47 -2.79 -9.06 5.12
CA LYS A 47 -2.99 -9.18 6.58
C LYS A 47 -3.51 -7.90 7.26
N ASN A 48 -3.21 -6.73 6.71
CA ASN A 48 -3.52 -5.44 7.35
C ASN A 48 -4.69 -4.69 6.69
N SER A 49 -5.10 -5.10 5.48
CA SER A 49 -6.25 -4.52 4.78
C SER A 49 -7.59 -5.10 5.20
N GLY A 50 -7.61 -6.20 5.98
CA GLY A 50 -8.85 -6.79 6.51
C GLY A 50 -9.65 -7.60 5.49
N GLU A 51 -9.04 -7.99 4.36
CA GLU A 51 -9.58 -8.92 3.35
C GLU A 51 -8.90 -10.30 3.41
#